data_AF-A0A2V9NQY4-F1
#
_entry.id   AF-A0A2V9NQY4-F1
#
_cell.length_a   1.000
_cell.length_b   1.000
_cell.length_c   1.000
_cell.angle_alpha   90.00
_cell.angle_beta   90.00
_cell.angle_gamma   90.00
#
_symmetry.space_group_name_H-M   'P 1'
#
loop_
_entity.id
_entity.type
_entity.pdbx_description
1 polymer ?
#
loop_
_entity_poly.entity_id
_entity_poly.type
_entity_poly.pdbx_seq_one_letter_code
_entity_poly.pdbx_strand_id
1 'polypeptide(L)'
;MINSTIQQNKIGGVQPALVGTPTPDFTHDGNPQITVTLQRTDLPMFFARIWGNRAMTVTASAKAEAYNPSSSQTSTGNYVPIQPRCVKPLMIGNLDPRPSASGAIVDETTGAVVANLVGVRLVNLQDGCQGTNPPSQCISGAGSLGKGMLIPASQGAVTQCPACQGSSSLEQSIECCDTFSYQCGGTVTHDVDNSGITVGQFGSQTRAGLHCMNNHPSEDSIDPTDLLNGIGPARITAQSGPNSGNFVTTSRSIAILPIVKTTYTSTATVVGFLQVFIEDVNSVGNLKITATVLNVIGCGNNPSGGAPILGGAAPVNPPGGALVTANSPIPVRLIH
;
A
#
# COMPACT_ATOMS: atom_id res chain seq x y z
N MET A 1 8.31 -17.93 -11.75
CA MET A 1 8.65 -17.93 -10.31
C MET A 1 8.33 -19.24 -9.57
N ILE A 2 7.26 -19.99 -9.86
CA ILE A 2 6.99 -21.28 -9.17
C ILE A 2 8.10 -22.33 -9.38
N ASN A 3 8.64 -22.46 -10.60
CA ASN A 3 9.66 -23.47 -10.91
C ASN A 3 10.97 -23.29 -10.12
N SER A 4 11.38 -22.05 -9.81
CA SER A 4 12.58 -21.78 -9.00
C SER A 4 12.39 -22.09 -7.52
N THR A 5 11.16 -21.92 -6.99
CA THR A 5 10.83 -22.22 -5.59
C THR A 5 10.66 -23.72 -5.33
N ILE A 6 10.15 -24.48 -6.33
CA ILE A 6 10.07 -25.95 -6.27
C ILE A 6 11.47 -26.59 -6.12
N GLN A 7 12.49 -25.99 -6.72
CA GLN A 7 13.86 -26.50 -6.61
C GLN A 7 14.45 -26.44 -5.18
N GLN A 8 13.93 -25.52 -4.34
CA GLN A 8 14.38 -25.31 -2.97
C GLN A 8 13.66 -26.22 -1.96
N ASN A 9 12.42 -26.64 -2.25
CA ASN A 9 11.60 -27.45 -1.34
C ASN A 9 11.57 -28.93 -1.74
N LYS A 10 12.72 -29.61 -1.66
CA LYS A 10 12.84 -31.03 -1.97
C LYS A 10 12.23 -31.90 -0.86
N ILE A 11 11.46 -32.93 -1.24
CA ILE A 11 10.87 -33.90 -0.31
C ILE A 11 11.58 -35.24 -0.46
N GLY A 12 12.44 -35.59 0.50
CA GLY A 12 13.31 -36.76 0.41
C GLY A 12 14.33 -36.67 -0.74
N GLY A 13 14.93 -35.49 -0.94
CA GLY A 13 15.99 -35.24 -1.93
C GLY A 13 15.52 -35.02 -3.38
N VAL A 14 14.23 -35.24 -3.67
CA VAL A 14 13.63 -35.08 -4.99
C VAL A 14 12.67 -33.89 -4.99
N GLN A 15 12.60 -33.16 -6.10
CA GLN A 15 11.67 -32.04 -6.26
C GLN A 15 10.22 -32.57 -6.36
N PRO A 16 9.27 -32.02 -5.59
CA PRO A 16 7.86 -32.35 -5.76
C PRO A 16 7.33 -31.81 -7.10
N ALA A 17 6.33 -32.48 -7.67
CA ALA A 17 5.67 -32.05 -8.90
C ALA A 17 4.52 -31.08 -8.58
N LEU A 18 4.30 -30.11 -9.47
CA LEU A 18 3.10 -29.27 -9.44
C LEU A 18 1.91 -30.09 -9.93
N VAL A 19 0.82 -30.10 -9.16
CA VAL A 19 -0.42 -30.78 -9.56
C VAL A 19 -1.25 -29.83 -10.40
N GLY A 20 -1.25 -30.07 -11.71
CA GLY A 20 -1.95 -29.22 -12.67
C GLY A 20 -1.35 -27.82 -12.81
N THR A 21 -2.00 -26.97 -13.60
CA THR A 21 -1.65 -25.56 -13.72
C THR A 21 -2.51 -24.76 -12.76
N PRO A 22 -1.94 -24.02 -11.79
CA PRO A 22 -2.70 -23.13 -10.93
C PRO A 22 -3.49 -22.14 -11.77
N THR A 23 -4.81 -22.18 -11.64
CA THR A 23 -5.72 -21.24 -12.31
C THR A 23 -6.31 -20.31 -11.26
N PRO A 24 -6.39 -18.99 -11.54
CA PRO A 24 -7.13 -18.10 -10.66
C PRO A 24 -8.60 -18.49 -10.66
N ASP A 25 -9.14 -18.71 -9.48
CA ASP A 25 -10.55 -18.92 -9.19
C ASP A 25 -11.23 -17.57 -8.98
N PHE A 26 -11.99 -17.15 -10.00
CA PHE A 26 -12.78 -15.92 -10.00
C PHE A 26 -14.22 -16.11 -9.50
N THR A 27 -14.59 -17.31 -9.01
CA THR A 27 -15.91 -17.53 -8.41
C THR A 27 -16.08 -16.83 -7.05
N HIS A 28 -14.98 -16.30 -6.50
CA HIS A 28 -14.93 -15.51 -5.28
C HIS A 28 -14.93 -14.01 -5.63
N ASP A 29 -16.12 -13.40 -5.59
CA ASP A 29 -16.34 -12.01 -5.93
C ASP A 29 -15.44 -11.05 -5.12
N GLY A 30 -14.68 -10.21 -5.82
CA GLY A 30 -13.79 -9.21 -5.23
C GLY A 30 -12.51 -9.77 -4.59
N ASN A 31 -12.36 -11.09 -4.46
CA ASN A 31 -11.19 -11.75 -3.87
C ASN A 31 -10.82 -13.00 -4.68
N PRO A 32 -10.33 -12.89 -5.93
CA PRO A 32 -9.86 -14.05 -6.68
C PRO A 32 -8.87 -14.88 -5.87
N GLN A 33 -9.04 -16.20 -5.89
CA GLN A 33 -8.20 -17.12 -5.14
C GLN A 33 -7.32 -17.90 -6.11
N ILE A 34 -6.11 -18.27 -5.68
CA ILE A 34 -5.26 -19.19 -6.42
C ILE A 34 -4.83 -20.29 -5.49
N THR A 35 -4.97 -21.54 -5.93
CA THR A 35 -4.52 -22.71 -5.19
C THR A 35 -3.34 -23.32 -5.92
N VAL A 36 -2.26 -23.52 -5.18
CA VAL A 36 -1.06 -24.20 -5.63
C VAL A 36 -0.95 -25.50 -4.86
N THR A 37 -0.95 -26.63 -5.57
CA THR A 37 -0.78 -27.94 -4.96
C THR A 37 0.50 -28.58 -5.48
N LEU A 38 1.33 -29.03 -4.54
CA LEU A 38 2.54 -29.80 -4.81
C LEU A 38 2.33 -31.24 -4.35
N GLN A 39 2.78 -32.19 -5.16
CA GLN A 39 2.65 -33.61 -4.89
C GLN A 39 3.97 -34.33 -5.09
N ARG A 40 4.26 -35.25 -4.18
CA ARG A 40 5.38 -36.16 -4.27
C ARG A 40 4.85 -37.57 -4.09
N THR A 41 4.82 -38.33 -5.18
CA THR A 41 4.49 -39.75 -5.17
C THR A 41 5.73 -40.55 -4.75
N ASP A 42 5.54 -41.80 -4.36
CA ASP A 42 6.66 -42.75 -4.22
C ASP A 42 7.63 -42.42 -3.07
N LEU A 43 7.12 -41.89 -1.95
CA LEU A 43 7.89 -41.78 -0.69
C LEU A 43 8.21 -43.16 -0.14
N PRO A 44 9.51 -43.54 -0.07
CA PRO A 44 9.89 -44.76 0.61
C PRO A 44 9.73 -44.53 2.12
N MET A 45 8.68 -45.11 2.71
CA MET A 45 8.61 -45.22 4.17
C MET A 45 9.40 -46.44 4.61
N PHE A 46 10.13 -46.30 5.72
CA PHE A 46 10.96 -47.38 6.30
C PHE A 46 10.18 -48.71 6.44
N PHE A 47 8.90 -48.66 6.83
CA PHE A 47 8.05 -49.85 6.98
C PHE A 47 7.27 -50.26 5.71
N ALA A 48 7.19 -49.40 4.68
CA ALA A 48 6.45 -49.71 3.44
C ALA A 48 7.16 -50.75 2.56
N ARG A 49 8.47 -50.93 2.76
CA ARG A 49 9.24 -52.02 2.11
C ARG A 49 9.05 -53.38 2.77
N ILE A 50 8.73 -53.41 4.06
CA ILE A 50 8.68 -54.67 4.84
C ILE A 50 7.37 -55.43 4.60
N TRP A 51 6.28 -54.73 4.24
CA TRP A 51 4.93 -55.32 4.18
C TRP A 51 4.23 -55.21 2.80
N GLY A 52 5.01 -55.04 1.73
CA GLY A 52 4.52 -54.95 0.36
C GLY A 52 4.36 -53.51 -0.13
N ASN A 53 4.90 -53.25 -1.32
CA ASN A 53 5.07 -51.95 -2.00
C ASN A 53 3.92 -50.95 -1.82
N ARG A 54 3.92 -50.20 -0.72
CA ARG A 54 3.03 -49.06 -0.55
C ARG A 54 3.84 -47.77 -0.64
N ALA A 55 4.00 -47.30 -1.87
CA ALA A 55 4.42 -45.93 -2.14
C ALA A 55 3.44 -44.97 -1.47
N MET A 56 3.96 -44.06 -0.65
CA MET A 56 3.13 -43.00 -0.07
C MET A 56 3.20 -41.76 -0.93
N THR A 57 2.04 -41.11 -1.05
CA THR A 57 1.94 -39.78 -1.66
C THR A 57 1.85 -38.75 -0.56
N VAL A 58 2.69 -37.72 -0.64
CA VAL A 58 2.56 -36.52 0.18
C VAL A 58 2.14 -35.37 -0.71
N THR A 59 1.10 -34.67 -0.28
CA THR A 59 0.56 -33.47 -0.93
C THR A 59 0.63 -32.30 0.03
N ALA A 60 1.03 -31.14 -0.47
CA ALA A 60 0.89 -29.87 0.22
C ALA A 60 0.11 -28.91 -0.69
N SER A 61 -0.88 -28.25 -0.12
CA SER A 61 -1.64 -27.20 -0.82
C SER A 61 -1.43 -25.88 -0.09
N ALA A 62 -1.30 -24.81 -0.86
CA ALA A 62 -1.34 -23.44 -0.36
C ALA A 62 -2.34 -22.67 -1.21
N LYS A 63 -3.24 -21.95 -0.54
CA LYS A 63 -4.22 -21.10 -1.19
C LYS A 63 -3.97 -19.65 -0.81
N ALA A 64 -4.05 -18.78 -1.80
CA ALA A 64 -3.84 -17.35 -1.64
C ALA A 64 -5.05 -16.61 -2.22
N GLU A 65 -5.56 -15.62 -1.49
CA GLU A 65 -6.60 -14.70 -1.97
C GLU A 65 -5.95 -13.38 -2.35
N ALA A 66 -6.30 -12.85 -3.51
CA ALA A 66 -5.89 -11.56 -4.01
C ALA A 66 -7.09 -10.60 -3.89
N TYR A 67 -7.05 -9.62 -2.99
CA TYR A 67 -8.10 -8.61 -2.86
C TYR A 67 -8.17 -7.61 -4.04
N ASN A 68 -9.29 -7.58 -4.74
CA ASN A 68 -9.60 -6.60 -5.79
C ASN A 68 -10.98 -5.93 -5.54
N PRO A 69 -11.01 -4.70 -4.98
CA PRO A 69 -12.26 -4.01 -4.66
C PRO A 69 -12.99 -3.49 -5.90
N SER A 70 -12.37 -3.46 -7.07
CA SER A 70 -12.96 -2.85 -8.28
C SER A 70 -14.21 -3.59 -8.79
N SER A 71 -14.49 -4.79 -8.26
CA SER A 71 -15.61 -5.64 -8.68
C SER A 71 -16.50 -6.12 -7.52
N SER A 72 -16.54 -5.42 -6.38
CA SER A 72 -17.35 -5.80 -5.20
C SER A 72 -18.88 -5.68 -5.38
N GLN A 73 -19.35 -5.45 -6.61
CA GLN A 73 -20.72 -5.07 -6.93
C GLN A 73 -21.72 -6.25 -6.93
N THR A 74 -21.25 -7.50 -7.01
CA THR A 74 -22.13 -8.68 -7.10
C THR A 74 -22.17 -9.54 -5.83
N SER A 75 -21.34 -9.24 -4.82
CA SER A 75 -21.25 -10.08 -3.63
C SER A 75 -22.08 -9.54 -2.48
N THR A 76 -23.05 -10.34 -2.02
CA THR A 76 -23.76 -10.16 -0.75
C THR A 76 -22.96 -10.69 0.46
N GLY A 77 -21.67 -11.00 0.27
CA GLY A 77 -20.79 -11.55 1.29
C GLY A 77 -20.31 -10.51 2.30
N ASN A 78 -20.06 -10.96 3.53
CA ASN A 78 -19.46 -10.14 4.57
C ASN A 78 -17.99 -9.88 4.22
N TYR A 79 -17.70 -8.73 3.61
CA TYR A 79 -16.34 -8.32 3.28
C TYR A 79 -15.52 -8.16 4.56
N VAL A 80 -14.31 -8.72 4.59
CA VAL A 80 -13.28 -8.33 5.57
C VAL A 80 -12.54 -7.15 4.94
N PRO A 81 -12.70 -5.92 5.47
CA PRO A 81 -12.10 -4.75 4.86
C PRO A 81 -10.57 -4.83 4.95
N ILE A 82 -9.86 -4.41 3.91
CA ILE A 82 -8.42 -4.19 4.05
C ILE A 82 -8.27 -3.10 5.11
N GLN A 83 -7.39 -3.36 6.08
CA GLN A 83 -6.92 -2.35 7.00
C GLN A 83 -5.48 -1.98 6.59
N PRO A 84 -5.28 -1.09 5.59
CA PRO A 84 -3.99 -0.46 5.37
C PRO A 84 -3.48 0.05 6.71
N ARG A 85 -2.23 -0.27 7.03
CA ARG A 85 -1.57 0.24 8.24
C ARG A 85 -0.70 1.42 7.84
N CYS A 86 -0.67 2.46 8.67
CA CYS A 86 0.19 3.62 8.46
C CYS A 86 -0.13 4.46 7.22
N VAL A 87 -1.42 4.75 7.02
CA VAL A 87 -1.84 5.81 6.09
C VAL A 87 -1.27 7.14 6.55
N LYS A 88 -0.55 7.81 5.67
CA LYS A 88 0.07 9.10 5.96
C LYS A 88 -0.97 10.20 5.87
N PRO A 89 -0.90 11.25 6.70
CA PRO A 89 -1.84 12.37 6.69
C PRO A 89 -1.59 13.33 5.52
N LEU A 90 -1.40 12.77 4.33
CA LEU A 90 -1.07 13.46 3.09
C LEU A 90 -2.09 13.02 2.03
N MET A 91 -3.11 13.84 1.81
CA MET A 91 -4.15 13.54 0.83
C MET A 91 -3.77 14.07 -0.54
N ILE A 92 -4.02 13.27 -1.57
CA ILE A 92 -3.82 13.67 -2.97
C ILE A 92 -5.17 13.81 -3.68
N GLY A 93 -5.30 14.84 -4.51
CA GLY A 93 -6.50 15.02 -5.34
C GLY A 93 -6.67 13.90 -6.36
N ASN A 94 -7.92 13.53 -6.64
CA ASN A 94 -8.31 12.52 -7.63
C ASN A 94 -8.12 13.03 -9.06
N LEU A 95 -6.88 13.34 -9.42
CA LEU A 95 -6.47 13.84 -10.72
C LEU A 95 -5.10 13.25 -11.06
N ASP A 96 -4.99 12.65 -12.24
CA ASP A 96 -3.76 12.01 -12.69
C ASP A 96 -2.58 13.01 -12.62
N PRO A 97 -1.56 12.72 -11.79
CA PRO A 97 -0.47 13.65 -11.55
C PRO A 97 0.53 13.73 -12.71
N ARG A 98 0.39 12.92 -13.78
CA ARG A 98 1.25 13.01 -14.96
C ARG A 98 1.00 14.32 -15.72
N PRO A 99 2.05 15.00 -16.23
CA PRO A 99 1.91 16.29 -16.90
C PRO A 99 0.90 16.28 -18.07
N SER A 100 0.93 15.22 -18.89
CA SER A 100 0.11 15.05 -20.10
C SER A 100 -1.26 14.42 -19.86
N ALA A 101 -1.56 13.93 -18.65
CA ALA A 101 -2.83 13.27 -18.35
C ALA A 101 -3.86 14.27 -17.80
N SER A 102 -5.14 14.09 -18.10
CA SER A 102 -6.23 14.98 -17.64
C SER A 102 -7.39 14.24 -16.97
N GLY A 103 -7.25 12.94 -16.72
CA GLY A 103 -8.29 12.10 -16.12
C GLY A 103 -8.20 12.01 -14.60
N ALA A 104 -9.26 11.48 -13.99
CA ALA A 104 -9.24 11.08 -12.59
C ALA A 104 -8.29 9.90 -12.37
N ILE A 105 -7.89 9.66 -11.11
CA ILE A 105 -7.17 8.43 -10.74
C ILE A 105 -8.17 7.29 -10.58
N VAL A 106 -9.27 7.58 -9.90
CA VAL A 106 -10.40 6.70 -9.62
C VAL A 106 -11.67 7.36 -10.17
N ASP A 107 -12.52 6.60 -10.85
CA ASP A 107 -13.85 7.06 -11.20
C ASP A 107 -14.71 7.17 -9.93
N GLU A 108 -15.18 8.37 -9.61
CA GLU A 108 -15.88 8.63 -8.33
C GLU A 108 -17.24 7.93 -8.21
N THR A 109 -17.83 7.53 -9.33
CA THR A 109 -19.15 6.88 -9.35
C THR A 109 -19.01 5.38 -9.17
N THR A 110 -18.04 4.79 -9.88
CA THR A 110 -17.84 3.35 -9.94
C THR A 110 -16.78 2.86 -8.94
N GLY A 111 -15.96 3.78 -8.43
CA GLY A 111 -14.76 3.47 -7.67
C GLY A 111 -13.71 2.67 -8.45
N ALA A 112 -13.85 2.56 -9.77
CA ALA A 112 -12.89 1.87 -10.62
C ALA A 112 -11.60 2.71 -10.76
N VAL A 113 -10.45 2.04 -10.71
CA VAL A 113 -9.17 2.70 -11.04
C VAL A 113 -9.15 2.93 -12.56
N VAL A 114 -9.10 4.21 -12.96
CA VAL A 114 -9.14 4.59 -14.38
C VAL A 114 -7.79 5.12 -14.87
N ALA A 115 -6.90 5.53 -13.95
CA ALA A 115 -5.53 5.86 -14.31
C ALA A 115 -4.61 4.63 -14.19
N ASN A 116 -3.95 4.28 -15.30
CA ASN A 116 -2.93 3.23 -15.31
C ASN A 116 -1.61 3.76 -14.74
N LEU A 117 -1.55 3.85 -13.40
CA LEU A 117 -0.41 4.42 -12.67
C LEU A 117 0.51 3.38 -12.03
N VAL A 118 0.13 2.10 -11.93
CA VAL A 118 0.97 1.10 -11.26
C VAL A 118 2.33 0.98 -11.95
N GLY A 119 3.42 1.05 -11.18
CA GLY A 119 4.80 1.09 -11.65
C GLY A 119 5.24 2.44 -12.23
N VAL A 120 4.33 3.40 -12.40
CA VAL A 120 4.66 4.73 -12.93
C VAL A 120 5.37 5.55 -11.87
N ARG A 121 6.46 6.18 -12.30
CA ARG A 121 7.19 7.17 -11.54
C ARG A 121 6.53 8.55 -11.64
N LEU A 122 6.01 9.03 -10.53
CA LEU A 122 5.42 10.36 -10.39
C LEU A 122 6.50 11.36 -9.99
N VAL A 123 6.55 12.47 -10.72
CA VAL A 123 7.51 13.54 -10.48
C VAL A 123 6.77 14.80 -10.06
N ASN A 124 7.29 15.50 -9.05
CA ASN A 124 6.74 16.75 -8.51
C ASN A 124 5.37 16.61 -7.82
N LEU A 125 5.19 15.62 -6.92
CA LEU A 125 4.13 15.80 -5.92
C LEU A 125 4.52 16.98 -5.02
N GLN A 126 3.61 17.91 -4.80
CA GLN A 126 3.93 19.24 -4.32
C GLN A 126 2.94 19.75 -3.27
N ASP A 127 3.32 20.83 -2.61
CA ASP A 127 2.47 21.54 -1.65
C ASP A 127 1.19 22.05 -2.34
N GLY A 128 0.04 21.61 -1.84
CA GLY A 128 -1.28 22.01 -2.31
C GLY A 128 -1.95 23.09 -1.46
N CYS A 129 -1.33 23.55 -0.36
CA CYS A 129 -1.87 24.59 0.50
C CYS A 129 -2.09 25.88 -0.30
N GLN A 130 -3.32 26.38 -0.27
CA GLN A 130 -3.70 27.61 -0.95
C GLN A 130 -3.92 28.71 0.10
N GLY A 131 -3.10 29.76 0.05
CA GLY A 131 -3.36 30.98 0.81
C GLY A 131 -2.46 32.12 0.33
N THR A 132 -3.00 33.33 0.35
CA THR A 132 -2.39 34.48 -0.32
C THR A 132 -1.40 35.24 0.55
N ASN A 133 -1.36 35.03 1.88
CA ASN A 133 -0.42 35.67 2.79
C ASN A 133 -0.17 34.84 4.06
N PRO A 134 1.08 34.49 4.42
CA PRO A 134 1.40 33.90 5.73
C PRO A 134 1.13 34.90 6.88
N PRO A 135 0.59 34.46 8.04
CA PRO A 135 0.13 33.12 8.38
C PRO A 135 -1.35 32.93 8.01
N SER A 136 -1.64 32.49 6.79
CA SER A 136 -2.95 31.91 6.46
C SER A 136 -2.89 30.41 6.72
N GLN A 137 -3.99 29.84 7.21
CA GLN A 137 -4.13 28.38 7.29
C GLN A 137 -3.92 27.77 5.90
N CYS A 138 -3.27 26.61 5.85
CA CYS A 138 -2.96 25.86 4.63
C CYS A 138 -4.21 25.70 3.74
N ILE A 139 -5.38 25.62 4.36
CA ILE A 139 -6.68 25.64 3.71
C ILE A 139 -7.68 26.33 4.64
N SER A 140 -8.28 27.43 4.20
CA SER A 140 -9.44 28.04 4.87
C SER A 140 -10.66 27.99 3.95
N GLY A 141 -11.47 26.94 4.09
CA GLY A 141 -12.74 26.80 3.38
C GLY A 141 -12.67 25.94 2.11
N ALA A 142 -13.44 26.33 1.09
CA ALA A 142 -13.60 25.54 -0.13
C ALA A 142 -12.50 25.83 -1.15
N GLY A 143 -12.04 24.78 -1.83
CA GLY A 143 -10.97 24.88 -2.81
C GLY A 143 -10.96 23.71 -3.79
N SER A 144 -9.95 23.73 -4.67
CA SER A 144 -9.70 22.66 -5.65
C SER A 144 -8.23 22.27 -5.64
N LEU A 145 -7.95 20.97 -5.69
CA LEU A 145 -6.61 20.42 -5.84
C LEU A 145 -6.23 20.30 -7.31
N GLY A 146 -5.04 20.82 -7.64
CA GLY A 146 -4.38 20.59 -8.92
C GLY A 146 -3.65 19.24 -8.98
N LYS A 147 -3.07 18.95 -10.14
CA LYS A 147 -2.29 17.73 -10.37
C LYS A 147 -1.14 17.63 -9.38
N GLY A 148 -1.00 16.47 -8.72
CA GLY A 148 0.09 16.19 -7.80
C GLY A 148 0.11 17.07 -6.55
N MET A 149 -0.93 17.87 -6.28
CA MET A 149 -1.01 18.67 -5.06
C MET A 149 -1.42 17.80 -3.87
N LEU A 150 -0.66 17.93 -2.78
CA LEU A 150 -0.91 17.28 -1.50
C LEU A 150 -1.45 18.28 -0.49
N ILE A 151 -2.38 17.83 0.35
CA ILE A 151 -2.89 18.61 1.48
C ILE A 151 -2.88 17.79 2.77
N PRO A 152 -2.77 18.43 3.95
CA PRO A 152 -2.77 17.71 5.21
C PRO A 152 -4.14 17.12 5.49
N ALA A 153 -4.17 15.94 6.10
CA ALA A 153 -5.33 15.39 6.78
C ALA A 153 -5.20 15.55 8.29
N SER A 154 -6.32 15.46 9.00
CA SER A 154 -6.31 15.28 10.46
C SER A 154 -5.38 14.14 10.90
N GLN A 155 -4.69 14.38 12.00
CA GLN A 155 -3.73 13.45 12.58
C GLN A 155 -4.32 12.74 13.79
N GLY A 156 -3.79 11.56 14.09
CA GLY A 156 -4.12 10.79 15.29
C GLY A 156 -3.02 10.85 16.33
N ALA A 157 -3.17 10.08 17.40
CA ALA A 157 -2.07 9.86 18.32
C ALA A 157 -0.99 9.05 17.60
N VAL A 158 0.27 9.50 17.72
CA VAL A 158 1.37 8.85 17.02
C VAL A 158 1.81 7.59 17.75
N THR A 159 2.06 6.53 16.98
CA THR A 159 2.57 5.25 17.44
C THR A 159 3.78 4.82 16.60
N GLN A 160 4.77 4.18 17.23
CA GLN A 160 5.91 3.54 16.54
C GLN A 160 6.69 4.46 15.60
N CYS A 161 7.53 5.32 16.18
CA CYS A 161 8.36 6.25 15.44
C CYS A 161 9.76 5.70 15.10
N PRO A 162 10.38 6.15 14.00
CA PRO A 162 11.83 6.22 13.88
C PRO A 162 12.48 7.01 15.02
N ALA A 163 13.81 7.02 15.09
CA ALA A 163 14.55 7.77 16.11
C ALA A 163 14.52 9.30 15.92
N CYS A 164 14.08 9.80 14.77
CA CYS A 164 13.81 11.22 14.61
C CYS A 164 12.63 11.61 15.51
N GLN A 165 12.71 12.85 16.00
CA GLN A 165 11.71 13.45 16.86
C GLN A 165 11.17 14.63 16.07
N GLY A 166 10.19 14.38 15.21
CA GLY A 166 9.54 15.44 14.46
C GLY A 166 9.08 16.56 15.42
N SER A 167 9.20 17.81 15.00
CA SER A 167 8.91 18.99 15.82
C SER A 167 7.42 19.34 15.90
N SER A 168 6.60 18.73 15.04
CA SER A 168 5.16 18.99 14.89
C SER A 168 4.36 17.70 14.80
N SER A 169 3.06 17.76 15.11
CA SER A 169 2.15 16.61 14.99
C SER A 169 2.10 16.05 13.57
N LEU A 170 2.12 16.91 12.55
CA LEU A 170 2.14 16.50 11.15
C LEU A 170 3.45 15.78 10.82
N GLU A 171 4.60 16.35 11.18
CA GLU A 171 5.91 15.73 10.96
C GLU A 171 5.98 14.35 11.62
N GLN A 172 5.53 14.24 12.87
CA GLN A 172 5.48 12.98 13.61
C GLN A 172 4.50 11.97 12.97
N SER A 173 3.35 12.42 12.49
CA SER A 173 2.38 11.53 11.84
C SER A 173 2.84 11.06 10.46
N ILE A 174 3.72 11.83 9.80
CA ILE A 174 4.37 11.43 8.56
C ILE A 174 5.52 10.47 8.82
N GLU A 175 6.38 10.73 9.82
CA GLU A 175 7.53 9.89 10.11
C GLU A 175 7.12 8.54 10.73
N CYS A 176 6.00 8.53 11.47
CA CYS A 176 5.49 7.37 12.20
C CYS A 176 4.16 6.85 11.64
N CYS A 177 3.48 6.02 12.42
CA CYS A 177 2.14 5.51 12.17
C CYS A 177 1.17 6.17 13.17
N ASP A 178 0.18 6.96 12.72
CA ASP A 178 -0.78 7.61 13.64
C ASP A 178 -2.03 6.77 13.88
N THR A 179 -2.87 7.05 14.87
CA THR A 179 -4.11 6.27 15.06
C THR A 179 -5.29 6.78 14.23
N PHE A 180 -5.08 7.75 13.33
CA PHE A 180 -6.18 8.33 12.55
C PHE A 180 -6.75 7.30 11.59
N SER A 181 -8.07 7.34 11.41
CA SER A 181 -8.76 6.38 10.56
C SER A 181 -9.37 7.03 9.33
N TYR A 182 -9.05 6.50 8.16
CA TYR A 182 -9.64 6.90 6.89
C TYR A 182 -10.72 5.92 6.48
N GLN A 183 -11.93 6.40 6.19
CA GLN A 183 -12.98 5.53 5.68
C GLN A 183 -13.15 5.76 4.18
N CYS A 184 -13.18 4.68 3.41
CA CYS A 184 -13.48 4.79 1.99
C CYS A 184 -14.87 5.38 1.79
N GLY A 185 -14.99 6.41 0.96
CA GLY A 185 -16.23 7.18 0.75
C GLY A 185 -16.63 8.09 1.92
N GLY A 186 -15.91 8.01 3.04
CA GLY A 186 -16.06 8.92 4.16
C GLY A 186 -15.42 10.27 3.92
N THR A 187 -15.67 11.19 4.84
CA THR A 187 -15.07 12.53 4.85
C THR A 187 -13.96 12.59 5.88
N VAL A 188 -12.84 13.21 5.51
CA VAL A 188 -11.74 13.54 6.40
C VAL A 188 -11.61 15.07 6.47
N THR A 189 -11.45 15.59 7.67
CA THR A 189 -11.12 16.99 7.91
C THR A 189 -9.67 17.24 7.50
N HIS A 190 -9.44 18.32 6.76
CA HIS A 190 -8.10 18.71 6.34
C HIS A 190 -7.36 19.52 7.42
N ASP A 191 -8.07 20.07 8.42
CA ASP A 191 -7.49 20.79 9.57
C ASP A 191 -8.56 21.13 10.63
N VAL A 192 -8.64 20.39 11.77
CA VAL A 192 -9.34 20.91 12.97
C VAL A 192 -8.75 20.45 14.31
N ASP A 193 -7.51 19.94 14.36
CA ASP A 193 -6.88 19.66 15.65
C ASP A 193 -5.79 20.69 15.96
N ASN A 194 -6.24 21.86 16.44
CA ASN A 194 -5.52 22.87 17.24
C ASN A 194 -4.10 23.32 16.84
N SER A 195 -3.60 22.99 15.64
CA SER A 195 -2.19 23.25 15.27
C SER A 195 -2.01 24.39 14.26
N GLY A 196 -3.07 24.80 13.56
CA GLY A 196 -3.03 25.96 12.65
C GLY A 196 -1.90 25.87 11.62
N ILE A 197 -1.80 24.74 10.89
CA ILE A 197 -0.74 24.56 9.89
C ILE A 197 -0.90 25.67 8.84
N THR A 198 0.07 26.56 8.78
CA THR A 198 0.02 27.71 7.88
C THR A 198 0.62 27.39 6.51
N VAL A 199 0.29 28.22 5.53
CA VAL A 199 0.97 28.23 4.22
C VAL A 199 2.48 28.37 4.44
N GLY A 200 3.25 27.43 3.88
CA GLY A 200 4.70 27.33 4.04
C GLY A 200 5.18 26.37 5.14
N GLN A 201 4.36 26.13 6.18
CA GLN A 201 4.65 25.10 7.18
C GLN A 201 4.36 23.70 6.68
N PHE A 202 3.29 23.50 5.91
CA PHE A 202 2.96 22.17 5.39
C PHE A 202 4.09 21.57 4.54
N GLY A 203 4.57 22.30 3.52
CA GLY A 203 5.66 21.82 2.68
C GLY A 203 6.96 21.55 3.44
N SER A 204 7.29 22.37 4.45
CA SER A 204 8.51 22.17 5.25
C SER A 204 8.40 21.02 6.25
N GLN A 205 7.27 20.88 6.95
CA GLN A 205 7.01 19.77 7.88
C GLN A 205 6.86 18.44 7.14
N THR A 206 6.19 18.44 5.98
CA THR A 206 6.07 17.26 5.13
C THR A 206 7.43 16.78 4.65
N ARG A 207 8.28 17.71 4.20
CA ARG A 207 9.65 17.38 3.81
C ARG A 207 10.45 16.79 4.98
N ALA A 208 10.41 17.42 6.15
CA ALA A 208 11.17 16.94 7.30
C ALA A 208 10.74 15.54 7.74
N GLY A 209 9.42 15.30 7.81
CA GLY A 209 8.87 14.00 8.17
C GLY A 209 9.20 12.91 7.16
N LEU A 210 9.12 13.21 5.86
CA LEU A 210 9.48 12.26 4.80
C LEU A 210 10.99 11.97 4.76
N HIS A 211 11.84 12.98 4.98
CA HIS A 211 13.28 12.79 5.08
C HIS A 211 13.66 11.86 6.22
N CYS A 212 13.02 12.02 7.38
CA CYS A 212 13.21 11.04 8.44
C CYS A 212 12.69 9.66 8.04
N MET A 213 11.44 9.58 7.56
CA MET A 213 10.80 8.32 7.22
C MET A 213 11.67 7.49 6.26
N ASN A 214 12.25 8.15 5.26
CA ASN A 214 13.09 7.54 4.25
C ASN A 214 14.55 7.35 4.66
N ASN A 215 14.96 7.79 5.86
CA ASN A 215 16.36 7.75 6.30
C ASN A 215 17.32 8.54 5.37
N HIS A 216 16.89 9.70 4.88
CA HIS A 216 17.71 10.59 4.05
C HIS A 216 19.04 10.94 4.76
N PRO A 217 20.21 10.91 4.07
CA PRO A 217 20.43 10.72 2.63
C PRO A 217 20.74 9.26 2.22
N SER A 218 20.30 8.28 3.01
CA SER A 218 20.50 6.85 2.74
C SER A 218 19.15 6.16 2.51
N GLU A 219 18.35 6.76 1.62
CA GLU A 219 17.05 6.27 1.22
C GLU A 219 17.14 4.97 0.45
N ASP A 220 16.19 4.08 0.72
CA ASP A 220 16.04 2.86 -0.07
C ASP A 220 15.76 3.19 -1.54
N SER A 221 16.16 2.29 -2.43
CA SER A 221 15.97 2.45 -3.88
C SER A 221 14.97 1.44 -4.42
N ILE A 222 14.26 1.80 -5.48
CA ILE A 222 13.27 0.95 -6.14
C ILE A 222 13.59 0.78 -7.64
N ASP A 223 13.44 -0.45 -8.13
CA ASP A 223 13.38 -0.79 -9.55
C ASP A 223 11.98 -1.34 -9.88
N PRO A 224 11.12 -0.54 -10.56
CA PRO A 224 9.77 -0.96 -10.92
C PRO A 224 9.70 -1.72 -12.25
N THR A 225 10.81 -2.06 -12.89
CA THR A 225 10.82 -2.66 -14.25
C THR A 225 9.96 -3.91 -14.34
N ASP A 226 10.06 -4.83 -13.38
CA ASP A 226 9.26 -6.06 -13.38
C ASP A 226 7.78 -5.79 -13.16
N LEU A 227 7.46 -4.77 -12.35
CA LEU A 227 6.09 -4.35 -12.05
C LEU A 227 5.43 -3.72 -13.28
N LEU A 228 6.16 -2.84 -13.98
CA LEU A 228 5.71 -2.21 -15.22
C LEU A 228 5.49 -3.22 -16.35
N ASN A 229 6.32 -4.26 -16.42
CA ASN A 229 6.21 -5.31 -17.43
C ASN A 229 5.21 -6.42 -17.04
N GLY A 230 4.61 -6.36 -15.84
CA GLY A 230 3.67 -7.37 -15.36
C GLY A 230 4.29 -8.76 -15.15
N ILE A 231 5.61 -8.84 -14.99
CA ILE A 231 6.36 -10.11 -14.84
C ILE A 231 6.76 -10.40 -13.39
N GLY A 232 6.62 -9.43 -12.49
CA GLY A 232 6.92 -9.57 -11.08
C GLY A 232 6.68 -8.30 -10.26
N PRO A 233 6.92 -8.33 -8.93
CA PRO A 233 6.83 -7.15 -8.08
C PRO A 233 8.01 -6.19 -8.34
N ALA A 234 7.88 -4.94 -7.91
CA ALA A 234 9.02 -4.02 -7.88
C ALA A 234 10.10 -4.54 -6.93
N ARG A 235 11.36 -4.31 -7.28
CA ARG A 235 12.50 -4.72 -6.46
C ARG A 235 12.94 -3.51 -5.62
N ILE A 236 12.97 -3.68 -4.31
CA ILE A 236 13.42 -2.63 -3.39
C ILE A 236 14.76 -3.06 -2.80
N THR A 237 15.75 -2.18 -2.85
CA THR A 237 17.06 -2.40 -2.25
C THR A 237 17.20 -1.48 -1.05
N ALA A 238 17.42 -2.07 0.12
CA ALA A 238 17.68 -1.31 1.33
C ALA A 238 19.04 -0.62 1.22
N GLN A 239 19.11 0.67 1.57
CA GLN A 239 20.37 1.43 1.55
C GLN A 239 20.93 1.69 2.95
N SER A 240 20.27 1.13 3.98
CA SER A 240 20.66 1.32 5.37
C SER A 240 20.31 0.12 6.26
N GLY A 241 20.82 0.15 7.50
CA GLY A 241 20.54 -0.86 8.52
C GLY A 241 21.11 -2.25 8.20
N PRO A 242 20.62 -3.30 8.89
CA PRO A 242 21.17 -4.66 8.77
C PRO A 242 21.01 -5.30 7.38
N ASN A 243 20.07 -4.80 6.58
CA ASN A 243 19.78 -5.33 5.25
C ASN A 243 20.38 -4.49 4.12
N SER A 244 21.23 -3.50 4.43
CA SER A 244 21.85 -2.62 3.44
C SER A 244 22.48 -3.41 2.28
N GLY A 245 22.17 -3.01 1.04
CA GLY A 245 22.61 -3.65 -0.20
C GLY A 245 21.79 -4.87 -0.63
N ASN A 246 20.84 -5.35 0.18
CA ASN A 246 20.01 -6.51 -0.14
C ASN A 246 18.61 -6.12 -0.62
N PHE A 247 17.98 -7.03 -1.36
CA PHE A 247 16.56 -6.90 -1.68
C PHE A 247 15.71 -7.09 -0.43
N VAL A 248 14.76 -6.18 -0.24
CA VAL A 248 13.80 -6.20 0.86
C VAL A 248 12.38 -6.20 0.33
N THR A 249 11.49 -6.82 1.10
CA THR A 249 10.04 -6.85 0.81
C THR A 249 9.27 -5.78 1.57
N THR A 250 9.93 -5.06 2.48
CA THR A 250 9.40 -3.95 3.25
C THR A 250 10.42 -2.83 3.30
N SER A 251 9.94 -1.60 3.22
CA SER A 251 10.75 -0.39 3.31
C SER A 251 9.95 0.70 3.98
N ARG A 252 10.65 1.59 4.70
CA ARG A 252 10.03 2.77 5.33
C ARG A 252 9.62 3.81 4.30
N SER A 253 10.22 3.78 3.11
CA SER A 253 9.86 4.63 1.98
C SER A 253 8.49 4.30 1.38
N ILE A 254 7.84 3.21 1.81
CA ILE A 254 6.48 2.88 1.36
C ILE A 254 5.46 3.68 2.17
N ALA A 255 4.66 4.49 1.47
CA ALA A 255 3.60 5.30 2.06
C ALA A 255 2.25 4.99 1.41
N ILE A 256 1.17 5.18 2.18
CA ILE A 256 -0.21 5.09 1.71
C ILE A 256 -0.84 6.47 1.86
N LEU A 257 -1.38 6.99 0.77
CA LEU A 257 -1.95 8.33 0.64
C LEU A 257 -3.45 8.20 0.35
N PRO A 258 -4.35 8.87 1.09
CA PRO A 258 -5.75 8.96 0.71
C PRO A 258 -5.89 9.72 -0.62
N ILE A 259 -6.63 9.15 -1.56
CA ILE A 259 -7.09 9.86 -2.76
C ILE A 259 -8.41 10.51 -2.40
N VAL A 260 -8.50 11.83 -2.54
CA VAL A 260 -9.71 12.60 -2.24
C VAL A 260 -10.27 13.28 -3.48
N LYS A 261 -11.56 13.63 -3.46
CA LYS A 261 -12.14 14.47 -4.51
C LYS A 261 -11.31 15.73 -4.73
N THR A 262 -11.21 16.17 -5.98
CA THR A 262 -10.44 17.36 -6.33
C THR A 262 -11.03 18.62 -5.71
N THR A 263 -12.36 18.70 -5.61
CA THR A 263 -13.06 19.76 -4.89
C THR A 263 -13.28 19.37 -3.43
N TYR A 264 -12.98 20.30 -2.51
CA TYR A 264 -13.17 20.10 -1.08
C TYR A 264 -13.79 21.35 -0.44
N THR A 265 -14.41 21.15 0.73
CA THR A 265 -14.79 22.22 1.66
C THR A 265 -13.93 22.07 2.91
N SER A 266 -14.41 22.39 4.13
CA SER A 266 -13.75 22.05 5.40
C SER A 266 -13.43 20.55 5.58
N THR A 267 -13.99 19.71 4.71
CA THR A 267 -13.69 18.27 4.62
C THR A 267 -13.43 17.87 3.18
N ALA A 268 -12.66 16.79 3.01
CA ALA A 268 -12.40 16.14 1.74
C ALA A 268 -12.99 14.71 1.76
N THR A 269 -13.67 14.31 0.69
CA THR A 269 -14.20 12.95 0.58
C THR A 269 -13.14 12.00 0.03
N VAL A 270 -12.86 10.92 0.73
CA VAL A 270 -11.93 9.87 0.30
C VAL A 270 -12.59 9.01 -0.77
N VAL A 271 -11.98 8.94 -1.95
CA VAL A 271 -12.46 8.14 -3.09
C VAL A 271 -11.54 6.96 -3.42
N GLY A 272 -10.39 6.88 -2.76
CA GLY A 272 -9.46 5.76 -2.90
C GLY A 272 -8.21 5.90 -2.05
N PHE A 273 -7.23 5.04 -2.31
CA PHE A 273 -5.92 5.04 -1.68
C PHE A 273 -4.84 4.77 -2.73
N LEU A 274 -3.74 5.52 -2.62
CA LEU A 274 -2.57 5.41 -3.46
C LEU A 274 -1.41 4.90 -2.61
N GLN A 275 -0.86 3.73 -2.94
CA GLN A 275 0.36 3.24 -2.33
C GLN A 275 1.54 3.64 -3.20
N VAL A 276 2.54 4.28 -2.61
CA VAL A 276 3.74 4.73 -3.31
C VAL A 276 4.99 4.32 -2.57
N PHE A 277 6.07 4.17 -3.32
CA PHE A 277 7.42 4.20 -2.82
C PHE A 277 7.97 5.61 -3.02
N ILE A 278 8.28 6.31 -1.95
CA ILE A 278 8.86 7.65 -1.98
C ILE A 278 10.37 7.52 -2.23
N GLU A 279 10.81 7.89 -3.41
CA GLU A 279 12.21 7.76 -3.83
C GLU A 279 13.07 8.91 -3.32
N ASP A 280 12.56 10.13 -3.42
CA ASP A 280 13.30 11.34 -3.14
C ASP A 280 12.35 12.46 -2.71
N VAL A 281 12.86 13.30 -1.81
CA VAL A 281 12.22 14.56 -1.44
C VAL A 281 13.28 15.64 -1.54
N ASN A 282 12.98 16.74 -2.22
CA ASN A 282 13.97 17.80 -2.38
C ASN A 282 14.43 18.35 -1.01
N SER A 283 15.74 18.57 -0.82
CA SER A 283 16.27 19.06 0.47
C SER A 283 15.99 20.55 0.73
N VAL A 284 15.71 21.35 -0.32
CA VAL A 284 15.54 22.82 -0.22
C VAL A 284 14.46 23.36 -1.17
N GLY A 285 13.83 24.47 -0.80
CA GLY A 285 12.83 25.17 -1.63
C GLY A 285 11.40 24.68 -1.41
N ASN A 286 10.54 24.80 -2.42
CA ASN A 286 9.15 24.31 -2.38
C ASN A 286 9.11 22.78 -2.36
N LEU A 287 8.18 22.18 -1.63
CA LEU A 287 8.04 20.71 -1.55
C LEU A 287 7.93 20.10 -2.95
N LYS A 288 8.80 19.13 -3.22
CA LYS A 288 8.79 18.27 -4.40
C LYS A 288 9.16 16.86 -3.96
N ILE A 289 8.23 15.94 -4.19
CA ILE A 289 8.41 14.53 -3.90
C ILE A 289 8.41 13.78 -5.22
N THR A 290 9.35 12.86 -5.34
CA THR A 290 9.39 11.85 -6.40
C THR A 290 8.99 10.51 -5.80
N ALA A 291 8.03 9.84 -6.43
CA ALA A 291 7.51 8.58 -5.91
C ALA A 291 7.08 7.64 -7.04
N THR A 292 7.33 6.35 -6.87
CA THR A 292 6.84 5.30 -7.76
C THR A 292 5.56 4.71 -7.20
N VAL A 293 4.50 4.63 -8.02
CA VAL A 293 3.23 4.04 -7.60
C VAL A 293 3.37 2.53 -7.52
N LEU A 294 3.11 1.98 -6.35
CA LEU A 294 3.07 0.54 -6.12
C LEU A 294 1.67 -0.01 -6.32
N ASN A 295 0.65 0.78 -5.98
CA ASN A 295 -0.75 0.38 -6.08
C ASN A 295 -1.72 1.56 -6.12
N VAL A 296 -2.89 1.35 -6.71
CA VAL A 296 -4.04 2.23 -6.64
C VAL A 296 -5.29 1.41 -6.30
N ILE A 297 -6.08 1.89 -5.35
CA ILE A 297 -7.37 1.28 -4.99
C ILE A 297 -8.42 2.39 -4.96
N GLY A 298 -9.58 2.15 -5.57
CA GLY A 298 -10.75 3.01 -5.42
C GLY A 298 -11.78 2.45 -4.44
N CYS A 299 -12.71 3.29 -3.98
CA CYS A 299 -13.69 2.93 -2.95
C CYS A 299 -14.88 2.08 -3.42
N GLY A 300 -14.95 1.70 -4.69
CA GLY A 300 -16.09 1.00 -5.29
C GLY A 300 -17.42 1.77 -5.20
N ASN A 301 -18.53 1.09 -5.50
CA ASN A 301 -19.90 1.66 -5.51
C ASN A 301 -20.55 1.73 -4.12
N ASN A 302 -19.88 1.29 -3.06
CA ASN A 302 -20.45 1.24 -1.71
C ASN A 302 -19.61 2.10 -0.75
N PRO A 303 -19.60 3.44 -0.92
CA PRO A 303 -18.76 4.40 -0.18
C PRO A 303 -19.08 4.50 1.31
N SER A 304 -19.97 3.65 1.84
CA SER A 304 -20.43 3.67 3.24
C SER A 304 -20.40 2.29 3.92
N GLY A 305 -19.87 1.25 3.26
CA GLY A 305 -19.84 -0.12 3.79
C GLY A 305 -18.48 -0.65 4.24
N GLY A 306 -17.39 0.10 4.02
CA GLY A 306 -16.04 -0.32 4.41
C GLY A 306 -15.72 0.00 5.88
N ALA A 307 -15.08 -0.93 6.60
CA ALA A 307 -14.54 -0.61 7.92
C ALA A 307 -13.42 0.45 7.81
N PRO A 308 -13.28 1.32 8.82
CA PRO A 308 -12.24 2.34 8.85
C PRO A 308 -10.83 1.74 8.75
N ILE A 309 -10.00 2.41 7.95
CA ILE A 309 -8.59 2.09 7.71
C ILE A 309 -7.72 2.86 8.72
N LEU A 310 -7.03 2.15 9.61
CA LEU A 310 -6.25 2.74 10.71
C LEU A 310 -4.81 3.11 10.30
N GLY A 311 -4.31 4.24 10.76
CA GLY A 311 -2.91 4.65 10.58
C GLY A 311 -1.87 3.92 11.45
N GLY A 312 -2.23 2.98 12.34
CA GLY A 312 -1.34 2.52 13.44
C GLY A 312 -0.95 1.03 13.39
N ALA A 313 0.20 0.65 13.97
CA ALA A 313 0.65 -0.76 14.08
C ALA A 313 1.14 -1.15 15.50
N ALA A 314 0.99 -2.45 15.85
CA ALA A 314 1.86 -3.27 16.72
C ALA A 314 1.48 -4.78 16.65
N PRO A 315 2.38 -5.73 16.98
CA PRO A 315 2.23 -7.14 16.69
C PRO A 315 1.37 -7.83 17.77
N VAL A 316 0.28 -8.45 17.36
CA VAL A 316 -0.37 -9.48 18.17
C VAL A 316 -0.67 -10.64 17.25
N ASN A 317 0.01 -11.73 17.54
CA ASN A 317 -0.27 -13.06 17.07
C ASN A 317 -1.59 -13.51 17.74
N PRO A 318 -2.72 -13.72 17.03
CA PRO A 318 -3.70 -14.69 17.45
C PRO A 318 -3.33 -16.05 16.83
N PRO A 319 -3.58 -17.17 17.53
CA PRO A 319 -3.27 -18.48 17.00
C PRO A 319 -4.16 -18.76 15.77
N GLY A 320 -3.57 -18.66 14.58
CA GLY A 320 -4.18 -19.08 13.32
C GLY A 320 -4.54 -17.93 12.37
N GLY A 321 -3.60 -17.56 11.49
CA GLY A 321 -3.87 -16.69 10.34
C GLY A 321 -2.79 -15.62 10.12
N ALA A 322 -1.67 -16.00 9.53
CA ALA A 322 -0.60 -15.07 9.19
C ALA A 322 -1.02 -14.13 8.04
N LEU A 323 -1.16 -12.84 8.35
CA LEU A 323 -1.18 -11.76 7.36
C LEU A 323 0.26 -11.55 6.88
N VAL A 324 0.56 -11.95 5.65
CA VAL A 324 1.85 -11.68 5.03
C VAL A 324 1.85 -10.25 4.53
N THR A 325 2.57 -9.37 5.25
CA THR A 325 3.10 -8.13 4.70
C THR A 325 4.19 -8.48 3.69
N ALA A 326 3.91 -8.38 2.38
CA ALA A 326 4.91 -8.18 1.32
C ALA A 326 4.26 -8.15 -0.08
N ASN A 327 4.47 -7.05 -0.81
CA ASN A 327 4.55 -6.96 -2.27
C ASN A 327 3.39 -7.49 -3.13
N SER A 328 2.22 -6.85 -3.05
CA SER A 328 1.30 -6.88 -4.18
C SER A 328 0.42 -5.62 -4.21
N PRO A 329 0.13 -5.04 -5.40
CA PRO A 329 -0.93 -4.03 -5.60
C PRO A 329 -2.34 -4.54 -5.25
N ILE A 330 -2.41 -5.76 -4.75
CA ILE A 330 -3.61 -6.40 -4.30
C ILE A 330 -3.18 -7.04 -2.98
N PRO A 331 -3.74 -6.67 -1.82
CA PRO A 331 -3.47 -7.38 -0.58
C PRO A 331 -3.67 -8.89 -0.81
N VAL A 332 -2.57 -9.65 -0.74
CA VAL A 332 -2.62 -11.09 -0.86
C VAL A 332 -2.61 -11.67 0.54
N ARG A 333 -3.65 -12.41 0.90
CA ARG A 333 -3.70 -13.16 2.15
C ARG A 333 -3.59 -14.65 1.85
N LEU A 334 -2.79 -15.36 2.63
CA LEU A 334 -2.81 -16.82 2.63
C LEU A 334 -4.05 -17.28 3.39
N ILE A 335 -4.85 -18.09 2.74
CA ILE A 335 -6.01 -18.77 3.32
C ILE A 335 -5.71 -20.26 3.19
N HIS A 336 -5.90 -21.02 4.27
CA HIS A 336 -5.48 -22.43 4.31
C HIS A 336 -6.10 -23.26 3.19
#